data_AF-A0A4R8S1H1-F1
#
_entry.id   AF-A0A4R8S1H1-F1
#
_cell.length_a   1.000
_cell.length_b   1.000
_cell.length_c   1.000
_cell.angle_alpha   90.00
_cell.angle_beta   90.00
_cell.angle_gamma   90.00
#
_symmetry.space_group_name_H-M   'P 1'
#
loop_
_entity.id
_entity.type
_entity.pdbx_description
1 polymer ?
#
loop_
_entity_poly.entity_id
_entity_poly.type
_entity_poly.pdbx_seq_one_letter_code
_entity_poly.pdbx_strand_id
1 'polypeptide(L)'
;MLHSSRKALNVDSPSFTPAGLPAIASPGGSVLGASTKKSTFSTQAVTAAVFTPRGAGSATPSAQESDASTSVFNPANFREFTPQNFELSSGVAANGSSTDSGLSYDPFTMSSVAQALPPTTPFNPYDDPTGLGGSNAAYFPHQNYTAPLHPLQYHLYNPVGPYREDLLPFQRQVHDFFLPDKVREDMQRKSEALQQVMPNSTLPQLDNYYSLVPLDTSHRKSSSVFGYTTWVYKATSIKNGRTYCLRRLEGFRLTNEHAIRSVKEWRRLLNGNVVTIHDAFTTRAFGDSSLFFVQDYHPLSKTLAEVHFSNSGPASTNRFASKHPVAENVLWGYISQIANALKSIHALNLAARCLDMSKIIVTDKNRIRLSACSILDVVHFDARRPIHELQQEDLIHFGRLILSLATNTPPNQLTNAEMTQLKGLCEQMSRIYSKEITDTVMWLLTPAPQGGTPKGIEEFIRGIAVHMVATLDANLHEADTLKSELHRELENGRLVRIMVKLGSINERQEFDGDRNWSENGERFMLKLFRDYVFHQVDANGNPVVDMGHIIRCLNRLDAGSDDRICLTSRDEQTSIVVTYKDLKKQLSASFGDLLKAGNKPATRGFPGPAH
;
A
#
# COMPACT_ATOMS: atom_id res chain seq x y z
N MET A 1 31.31 -26.68 73.45
CA MET A 1 30.68 -25.36 73.64
C MET A 1 30.16 -24.93 72.26
N LEU A 2 28.83 -24.91 72.07
CA LEU A 2 27.97 -23.71 72.16
C LEU A 2 28.17 -22.81 70.92
N HIS A 3 27.26 -22.86 69.94
CA HIS A 3 25.99 -22.09 69.86
C HIS A 3 26.23 -20.62 69.47
N SER A 4 25.42 -19.89 68.70
CA SER A 4 24.17 -20.10 67.92
C SER A 4 23.42 -18.76 68.02
N SER A 5 22.96 -18.18 66.92
CA SER A 5 21.61 -17.60 66.82
C SER A 5 21.38 -16.89 65.48
N ARG A 6 20.11 -16.85 65.05
CA ARG A 6 19.59 -15.96 64.01
C ARG A 6 19.08 -14.68 64.66
N LYS A 7 19.00 -13.58 63.90
CA LYS A 7 17.89 -12.63 64.01
C LYS A 7 17.59 -12.00 62.66
N ALA A 8 16.30 -11.75 62.40
CA ALA A 8 15.83 -11.04 61.21
C ALA A 8 15.82 -9.52 61.48
N LEU A 9 15.73 -8.73 60.42
CA LEU A 9 15.39 -7.31 60.49
C LEU A 9 14.11 -7.04 59.69
N ASN A 10 13.41 -5.98 60.10
CA ASN A 10 11.99 -5.79 59.82
C ASN A 10 11.72 -5.06 58.49
N VAL A 11 10.52 -5.25 57.95
CA VAL A 11 9.96 -4.39 56.91
C VAL A 11 9.35 -3.16 57.58
N ASP A 12 9.82 -1.96 57.23
CA ASP A 12 9.01 -0.75 57.06
C ASP A 12 9.88 0.40 56.53
N SER A 13 9.37 1.13 55.54
CA SER A 13 10.02 2.31 54.95
C SER A 13 8.96 3.32 54.48
N PRO A 14 8.66 4.39 55.24
CA PRO A 14 7.68 5.39 54.84
C PRO A 14 8.18 6.30 53.70
N SER A 15 7.24 6.89 52.97
CA SER A 15 7.48 7.61 51.70
C SER A 15 8.41 8.82 51.81
N PHE A 16 9.20 9.02 50.76
CA PHE A 16 10.17 10.12 50.63
C PHE A 16 9.51 11.39 50.06
N THR A 17 9.51 12.49 50.83
CA THR A 17 9.10 13.83 50.38
C THR A 17 10.29 14.80 50.41
N PRO A 18 10.76 15.31 49.25
CA PRO A 18 11.91 16.21 49.22
C PRO A 18 11.51 17.64 49.65
N ALA A 19 12.13 18.12 50.73
CA ALA A 19 12.04 19.53 51.13
C ALA A 19 12.96 20.41 50.26
N GLY A 20 12.52 21.63 49.93
CA GLY A 20 13.31 22.59 49.15
C GLY A 20 14.33 23.36 49.98
N LEU A 21 15.45 23.75 49.36
CA LEU A 21 16.49 24.60 49.94
C LEU A 21 16.94 25.69 48.93
N PRO A 22 17.57 26.79 49.40
CA PRO A 22 17.47 28.10 48.73
C PRO A 22 18.62 28.46 47.76
N ALA A 23 18.41 29.54 47.00
CA ALA A 23 19.40 30.13 46.10
C ALA A 23 20.26 31.22 46.78
N ILE A 24 21.53 31.36 46.38
CA ILE A 24 22.45 32.41 46.83
C ILE A 24 23.28 32.97 45.65
N ALA A 25 23.34 34.31 45.57
CA ALA A 25 24.31 35.20 44.90
C ALA A 25 24.70 35.01 43.41
N SER A 26 24.40 36.05 42.63
CA SER A 26 25.26 36.54 41.53
C SER A 26 26.14 37.70 42.02
N PRO A 27 27.25 38.01 41.33
CA PRO A 27 27.30 39.30 40.62
C PRO A 27 28.03 39.22 39.24
N GLY A 28 27.83 40.15 38.29
CA GLY A 28 26.86 41.25 38.26
C GLY A 28 27.10 42.24 37.09
N GLY A 29 26.05 42.97 36.69
CA GLY A 29 26.10 44.09 35.73
C GLY A 29 25.68 43.75 34.28
N SER A 30 24.90 44.58 33.57
CA SER A 30 24.22 45.83 33.98
C SER A 30 23.11 46.25 32.98
N VAL A 31 22.00 46.83 33.48
CA VAL A 31 21.22 47.98 32.88
C VAL A 31 20.78 47.86 31.39
N LEU A 32 19.50 47.90 30.96
CA LEU A 32 18.12 48.12 31.50
C LEU A 32 17.13 47.39 30.53
N GLY A 33 15.87 47.08 30.82
CA GLY A 33 15.03 47.26 32.02
C GLY A 33 13.59 46.73 31.80
N ALA A 34 12.77 46.69 32.87
CA ALA A 34 11.29 46.54 32.98
C ALA A 34 10.41 46.12 31.76
N SER A 35 9.39 45.26 31.90
CA SER A 35 8.81 44.63 33.11
C SER A 35 7.99 43.34 32.86
N THR A 36 7.87 42.58 33.95
CA THR A 36 7.10 41.35 34.22
C THR A 36 5.70 41.18 33.58
N LYS A 37 5.40 39.94 33.17
CA LYS A 37 4.51 39.02 33.93
C LYS A 37 4.78 37.55 33.52
N LYS A 38 4.63 36.62 34.46
CA LYS A 38 4.91 35.18 34.26
C LYS A 38 3.65 34.42 33.83
N SER A 39 3.83 33.41 32.99
CA SER A 39 2.86 32.33 32.77
C SER A 39 2.93 31.30 33.90
N THR A 40 1.77 30.75 34.27
CA THR A 40 1.66 29.61 35.19
C THR A 40 0.71 28.60 34.56
N PHE A 41 1.22 27.41 34.22
CA PHE A 41 0.41 26.22 34.03
C PHE A 41 0.43 25.41 35.33
N SER A 42 -0.72 24.88 35.74
CA SER A 42 -0.84 23.95 36.86
C SER A 42 -1.72 22.78 36.45
N THR A 43 -1.20 21.55 36.63
CA THR A 43 -1.88 20.31 36.26
C THR A 43 -2.21 19.51 37.51
N GLN A 44 -3.48 19.51 37.93
CA GLN A 44 -4.16 18.58 38.86
C GLN A 44 -5.58 19.13 39.13
N ALA A 45 -6.62 18.36 39.46
CA ALA A 45 -6.73 16.90 39.45
C ALA A 45 -8.19 16.45 39.22
N VAL A 46 -8.32 15.15 38.96
CA VAL A 46 -9.51 14.32 39.04
C VAL A 46 -10.27 14.52 40.37
N THR A 47 -11.42 15.22 40.35
CA THR A 47 -12.62 14.98 41.19
C THR A 47 -13.81 15.84 40.73
N ALA A 48 -14.73 15.25 39.96
CA ALA A 48 -16.05 15.83 39.66
C ALA A 48 -17.08 14.71 39.37
N ALA A 49 -18.36 14.98 39.61
CA ALA A 49 -19.41 13.95 39.61
C ALA A 49 -19.94 13.57 38.21
N VAL A 50 -20.57 12.40 38.13
CA VAL A 50 -21.32 11.93 36.94
C VAL A 50 -22.49 12.88 36.66
N PHE A 51 -22.60 13.37 35.43
CA PHE A 51 -23.68 14.26 34.99
C PHE A 51 -24.54 13.58 33.91
N THR A 52 -25.86 13.53 34.13
CA THR A 52 -26.85 12.92 33.23
C THR A 52 -27.81 13.98 32.66
N PRO A 53 -27.83 14.21 31.33
CA PRO A 53 -28.79 15.14 30.72
C PRO A 53 -30.10 14.43 30.30
N ARG A 54 -31.24 14.89 30.82
CA ARG A 54 -32.58 14.56 30.33
C ARG A 54 -33.38 15.84 30.02
N GLY A 55 -33.66 16.06 28.73
CA GLY A 55 -34.83 16.73 28.13
C GLY A 55 -35.33 18.12 28.61
N ALA A 56 -35.44 19.06 27.65
CA ALA A 56 -36.29 20.28 27.62
C ALA A 56 -36.16 21.29 28.80
N GLY A 57 -36.26 22.61 28.65
CA GLY A 57 -36.47 23.56 27.53
C GLY A 57 -36.24 24.99 28.11
N SER A 58 -36.48 26.12 27.45
CA SER A 58 -37.01 26.48 26.13
C SER A 58 -36.34 27.85 25.74
N ALA A 59 -36.69 28.68 24.75
CA ALA A 59 -37.87 28.82 23.90
C ALA A 59 -37.48 29.42 22.52
N THR A 60 -38.40 30.15 21.87
CA THR A 60 -38.30 30.73 20.51
C THR A 60 -38.80 32.19 20.51
N PRO A 61 -38.43 33.04 19.52
CA PRO A 61 -39.09 33.11 18.20
C PRO A 61 -38.12 33.41 17.02
N SER A 62 -38.47 33.45 15.72
CA SER A 62 -39.59 32.92 14.91
C SER A 62 -39.28 33.13 13.40
N ALA A 63 -39.73 32.25 12.49
CA ALA A 63 -40.07 32.57 11.08
C ALA A 63 -40.58 31.35 10.26
N GLN A 64 -41.90 31.14 10.28
CA GLN A 64 -42.82 30.74 9.19
C GLN A 64 -42.52 29.58 8.19
N GLU A 65 -43.57 28.84 7.84
CA GLU A 65 -43.54 27.58 7.06
C GLU A 65 -43.76 27.77 5.55
N SER A 66 -43.39 26.75 4.77
CA SER A 66 -44.07 26.39 3.51
C SER A 66 -44.03 24.87 3.33
N ASP A 67 -45.13 24.27 2.84
CA ASP A 67 -45.43 22.84 3.00
C ASP A 67 -45.21 22.02 1.72
N ALA A 68 -44.65 20.81 1.85
CA ALA A 68 -44.32 19.90 0.73
C ALA A 68 -44.10 18.44 1.17
N SER A 69 -45.17 17.74 1.57
CA SER A 69 -45.35 16.27 1.60
C SER A 69 -44.11 15.36 1.76
N THR A 70 -43.88 14.86 2.98
CA THR A 70 -42.89 13.83 3.28
C THR A 70 -43.27 12.44 2.77
N SER A 71 -42.51 11.91 1.80
CA SER A 71 -42.65 10.52 1.34
C SER A 71 -41.91 9.54 2.27
N VAL A 72 -42.65 8.85 3.14
CA VAL A 72 -42.10 7.79 4.01
C VAL A 72 -41.67 6.58 3.17
N PHE A 73 -40.42 6.15 3.32
CA PHE A 73 -39.88 4.99 2.61
C PHE A 73 -40.47 3.69 3.17
N ASN A 74 -41.32 3.01 2.39
CA ASN A 74 -41.91 1.73 2.74
C ASN A 74 -41.20 0.59 1.96
N PRO A 75 -40.44 -0.30 2.63
CA PRO A 75 -39.68 -1.36 1.95
C PRO A 75 -40.53 -2.57 1.49
N ALA A 76 -41.82 -2.63 1.81
CA ALA A 76 -42.66 -3.83 1.66
C ALA A 76 -43.05 -4.22 0.21
N ASN A 77 -42.41 -3.65 -0.82
CA ASN A 77 -42.79 -3.83 -2.23
C ASN A 77 -41.68 -4.37 -3.15
N PHE A 78 -40.58 -4.91 -2.60
CA PHE A 78 -39.65 -5.74 -3.36
C PHE A 78 -40.13 -7.19 -3.41
N ARG A 79 -40.31 -7.75 -4.62
CA ARG A 79 -40.52 -9.18 -4.80
C ARG A 79 -39.18 -9.90 -4.61
N GLU A 80 -39.07 -10.59 -3.48
CA GLU A 80 -37.93 -11.44 -3.13
C GLU A 80 -37.81 -12.62 -4.10
N PHE A 81 -36.59 -12.88 -4.60
CA PHE A 81 -36.31 -13.99 -5.50
C PHE A 81 -35.91 -15.23 -4.68
N THR A 82 -36.87 -16.12 -4.43
CA THR A 82 -36.62 -17.40 -3.76
C THR A 82 -36.28 -18.51 -4.78
N PRO A 83 -35.05 -19.03 -4.80
CA PRO A 83 -34.71 -20.19 -5.63
C PRO A 83 -35.27 -21.47 -4.98
N GLN A 84 -36.38 -21.97 -5.51
CA GLN A 84 -36.88 -23.31 -5.16
C GLN A 84 -36.38 -24.37 -6.16
N ASN A 85 -36.22 -25.60 -5.65
CA ASN A 85 -35.97 -26.85 -6.37
C ASN A 85 -34.68 -26.91 -7.20
N PHE A 86 -33.58 -27.25 -6.51
CA PHE A 86 -32.39 -27.83 -7.13
C PHE A 86 -32.53 -29.36 -7.12
N GLU A 87 -33.20 -29.94 -8.13
CA GLU A 87 -33.44 -31.39 -8.20
C GLU A 87 -32.40 -32.07 -9.10
N LEU A 88 -31.61 -32.98 -8.50
CA LEU A 88 -30.52 -33.69 -9.18
C LEU A 88 -31.02 -35.05 -9.68
N SER A 89 -31.25 -35.18 -10.99
CA SER A 89 -31.58 -36.48 -11.60
C SER A 89 -30.86 -36.71 -12.93
N SER A 90 -30.52 -37.96 -13.20
CA SER A 90 -29.83 -38.42 -14.40
C SER A 90 -30.80 -39.17 -15.32
N GLY A 91 -30.71 -38.91 -16.63
CA GLY A 91 -31.55 -39.57 -17.64
C GLY A 91 -30.98 -39.37 -19.05
N VAL A 92 -31.13 -40.37 -19.91
CA VAL A 92 -30.55 -40.40 -21.27
C VAL A 92 -31.64 -40.69 -22.31
N ALA A 93 -31.47 -40.09 -23.50
CA ALA A 93 -32.20 -40.31 -24.76
C ALA A 93 -33.60 -39.69 -24.92
N ALA A 94 -33.77 -38.85 -25.94
CA ALA A 94 -34.56 -39.15 -27.16
C ALA A 94 -34.69 -37.91 -28.08
N ASN A 95 -34.85 -38.16 -29.38
CA ASN A 95 -34.96 -37.18 -30.47
C ASN A 95 -35.87 -35.95 -30.22
N GLY A 96 -35.39 -34.76 -30.59
CA GLY A 96 -36.22 -33.56 -30.76
C GLY A 96 -35.43 -32.35 -31.25
N SER A 97 -35.71 -31.87 -32.46
CA SER A 97 -35.03 -30.71 -33.05
C SER A 97 -35.79 -29.40 -32.78
N SER A 98 -35.24 -28.54 -31.92
CA SER A 98 -35.67 -27.14 -31.79
C SER A 98 -34.48 -26.25 -31.47
N THR A 99 -34.04 -25.47 -32.47
CA THR A 99 -33.04 -24.42 -32.29
C THR A 99 -33.71 -23.17 -31.72
N ASP A 100 -33.41 -22.84 -30.46
CA ASP A 100 -33.54 -21.47 -29.96
C ASP A 100 -32.29 -21.11 -29.15
N SER A 101 -31.76 -19.91 -29.37
CA SER A 101 -30.41 -19.51 -28.97
C SER A 101 -30.42 -18.80 -27.62
N GLY A 102 -30.73 -19.56 -26.56
CA GLY A 102 -30.59 -19.08 -25.17
C GLY A 102 -29.14 -18.78 -24.82
N LEU A 103 -28.80 -17.50 -24.65
CA LEU A 103 -27.50 -17.07 -24.14
C LEU A 103 -27.33 -17.52 -22.68
N SER A 104 -26.51 -18.54 -22.46
CA SER A 104 -26.15 -18.99 -21.11
C SER A 104 -25.34 -17.90 -20.40
N TYR A 105 -25.96 -17.23 -19.43
CA TYR A 105 -25.35 -16.13 -18.68
C TYR A 105 -24.46 -16.69 -17.56
N ASP A 106 -23.17 -16.86 -17.84
CA ASP A 106 -22.17 -17.14 -16.82
C ASP A 106 -21.74 -15.83 -16.12
N PRO A 107 -22.10 -15.62 -14.83
CA PRO A 107 -21.80 -14.39 -14.10
C PRO A 107 -20.30 -14.19 -13.82
N PHE A 108 -19.43 -15.14 -14.15
CA PHE A 108 -17.98 -15.02 -14.00
C PHE A 108 -17.25 -14.59 -15.29
N THR A 109 -17.97 -14.36 -16.40
CA THR A 109 -17.36 -13.98 -17.68
C THR A 109 -17.17 -12.46 -17.86
N MET A 110 -15.92 -11.98 -17.77
CA MET A 110 -15.53 -10.60 -18.10
C MET A 110 -15.37 -10.41 -19.62
N SER A 111 -16.48 -10.13 -20.33
CA SER A 111 -16.53 -9.98 -21.79
C SER A 111 -15.63 -8.88 -22.38
N SER A 112 -15.09 -7.97 -21.55
CA SER A 112 -14.28 -6.82 -21.95
C SER A 112 -12.85 -7.16 -22.39
N VAL A 113 -12.32 -8.34 -22.03
CA VAL A 113 -10.91 -8.70 -22.32
C VAL A 113 -10.75 -9.34 -23.71
N ALA A 114 -11.80 -9.96 -24.26
CA ALA A 114 -11.71 -10.78 -25.47
C ALA A 114 -11.53 -9.99 -26.79
N GLN A 115 -11.84 -8.69 -26.81
CA GLN A 115 -11.85 -7.88 -28.06
C GLN A 115 -10.47 -7.34 -28.48
N ALA A 116 -9.38 -7.73 -27.80
CA ALA A 116 -8.05 -7.13 -27.98
C ALA A 116 -7.14 -7.78 -29.04
N LEU A 117 -7.60 -8.82 -29.76
CA LEU A 117 -6.78 -9.60 -30.70
C LEU A 117 -7.37 -9.63 -32.12
N PRO A 118 -6.60 -9.27 -33.17
CA PRO A 118 -7.02 -9.48 -34.56
C PRO A 118 -6.86 -10.96 -34.97
N PRO A 119 -7.73 -11.51 -35.82
CA PRO A 119 -7.59 -12.87 -36.31
C PRO A 119 -6.45 -12.95 -37.33
N THR A 120 -5.43 -13.76 -37.05
CA THR A 120 -4.37 -14.12 -38.01
C THR A 120 -4.65 -15.51 -38.59
N THR A 121 -4.64 -15.62 -39.92
CA THR A 121 -4.81 -16.89 -40.63
C THR A 121 -3.49 -17.69 -40.59
N PRO A 122 -3.44 -18.89 -40.02
CA PRO A 122 -2.23 -19.70 -40.00
C PRO A 122 -1.93 -20.30 -41.37
N PHE A 123 -0.72 -20.09 -41.86
CA PHE A 123 -0.16 -20.81 -43.02
C PHE A 123 0.40 -22.15 -42.54
N ASN A 124 -0.05 -23.28 -43.12
CA ASN A 124 0.36 -24.62 -42.72
C ASN A 124 1.51 -25.14 -43.62
N PRO A 125 2.71 -25.44 -43.08
CA PRO A 125 3.84 -25.93 -43.88
C PRO A 125 3.78 -27.43 -44.27
N TYR A 126 2.78 -28.17 -43.81
CA TYR A 126 2.61 -29.60 -44.11
C TYR A 126 1.32 -29.85 -44.88
N ASP A 127 1.43 -29.93 -46.20
CA ASP A 127 0.39 -30.35 -47.14
C ASP A 127 1.04 -31.29 -48.16
N ASP A 128 0.69 -32.58 -48.13
CA ASP A 128 1.32 -33.65 -48.92
C ASP A 128 0.39 -34.11 -50.06
N PRO A 129 0.72 -33.81 -51.34
CA PRO A 129 -0.29 -33.79 -52.40
C PRO A 129 -0.53 -35.15 -53.08
N THR A 130 -0.95 -36.19 -52.36
CA THR A 130 -1.73 -37.31 -52.94
C THR A 130 -2.49 -38.16 -51.91
N GLY A 131 -3.81 -38.33 -52.08
CA GLY A 131 -4.59 -39.33 -51.34
C GLY A 131 -6.11 -39.17 -51.42
N LEU A 132 -6.79 -40.05 -52.17
CA LEU A 132 -8.26 -40.16 -52.13
C LEU A 132 -8.71 -41.03 -50.95
N GLY A 133 -9.85 -40.70 -50.34
CA GLY A 133 -10.59 -41.62 -49.47
C GLY A 133 -11.24 -40.93 -48.28
N GLY A 134 -12.57 -40.76 -48.31
CA GLY A 134 -13.30 -40.06 -47.25
C GLY A 134 -13.52 -40.89 -45.99
N SER A 135 -13.35 -40.26 -44.82
CA SER A 135 -14.01 -40.65 -43.57
C SER A 135 -14.24 -39.41 -42.71
N ASN A 136 -15.36 -39.35 -42.00
CA ASN A 136 -15.72 -38.19 -41.18
C ASN A 136 -14.96 -38.19 -39.85
N ALA A 137 -13.90 -37.38 -39.74
CA ALA A 137 -13.29 -37.00 -38.48
C ALA A 137 -13.83 -35.64 -38.02
N ALA A 138 -14.45 -35.57 -36.84
CA ALA A 138 -15.03 -34.33 -36.33
C ALA A 138 -13.93 -33.34 -35.92
N TYR A 139 -13.85 -32.21 -36.63
CA TYR A 139 -12.86 -31.17 -36.40
C TYR A 139 -13.22 -30.36 -35.14
N PHE A 140 -12.71 -30.75 -33.98
CA PHE A 140 -12.82 -29.95 -32.76
C PHE A 140 -11.95 -28.69 -32.90
N PRO A 141 -12.51 -27.46 -32.83
CA PRO A 141 -11.70 -26.25 -32.82
C PRO A 141 -10.93 -26.19 -31.49
N HIS A 142 -9.61 -26.14 -31.55
CA HIS A 142 -8.77 -25.89 -30.37
C HIS A 142 -9.15 -24.51 -29.79
N GLN A 143 -9.83 -24.49 -28.65
CA GLN A 143 -9.97 -23.27 -27.87
C GLN A 143 -8.60 -22.81 -27.39
N ASN A 144 -8.28 -21.54 -27.60
CA ASN A 144 -7.18 -20.89 -26.91
C ASN A 144 -7.45 -20.97 -25.40
N TYR A 145 -6.64 -21.73 -24.68
CA TYR A 145 -6.81 -21.93 -23.24
C TYR A 145 -6.34 -20.69 -22.47
N THR A 146 -7.15 -19.62 -22.52
CA THR A 146 -7.01 -18.47 -21.63
C THR A 146 -7.32 -18.95 -20.21
N ALA A 147 -6.27 -19.18 -19.42
CA ALA A 147 -6.41 -19.55 -18.02
C ALA A 147 -7.33 -18.53 -17.33
N PRO A 148 -8.47 -18.96 -16.73
CA PRO A 148 -9.40 -18.03 -16.12
C PRO A 148 -8.71 -17.35 -14.94
N LEU A 149 -8.59 -16.03 -15.02
CA LEU A 149 -8.25 -15.19 -13.87
C LEU A 149 -9.45 -15.19 -12.93
N HIS A 150 -9.56 -16.25 -12.12
CA HIS A 150 -10.52 -16.29 -11.01
C HIS A 150 -10.34 -15.02 -10.19
N PRO A 151 -11.39 -14.20 -9.99
CA PRO A 151 -11.26 -12.91 -9.34
C PRO A 151 -10.76 -13.13 -7.92
N LEU A 152 -9.51 -12.73 -7.65
CA LEU A 152 -8.86 -12.98 -6.38
C LEU A 152 -9.66 -12.32 -5.26
N GLN A 153 -10.17 -13.16 -4.36
CA GLN A 153 -11.23 -12.77 -3.44
C GLN A 153 -10.66 -12.08 -2.20
N TYR A 154 -10.06 -10.90 -2.37
CA TYR A 154 -9.50 -10.08 -1.27
C TYR A 154 -10.51 -9.86 -0.13
N HIS A 155 -11.80 -9.87 -0.48
CA HIS A 155 -12.97 -9.73 0.39
C HIS A 155 -13.26 -10.97 1.25
N LEU A 156 -12.72 -12.17 0.97
CA LEU A 156 -12.85 -13.34 1.88
C LEU A 156 -12.12 -13.14 3.21
N TYR A 157 -11.12 -12.27 3.24
CA TYR A 157 -10.39 -11.90 4.46
C TYR A 157 -10.98 -10.66 5.16
N ASN A 158 -12.01 -10.02 4.59
CA ASN A 158 -12.68 -8.89 5.22
C ASN A 158 -13.74 -9.42 6.22
N PRO A 159 -13.77 -8.95 7.47
CA PRO A 159 -14.79 -9.36 8.44
C PRO A 159 -16.19 -8.98 7.94
N VAL A 160 -17.00 -9.99 7.60
CA VAL A 160 -18.45 -9.82 7.40
C VAL A 160 -19.09 -9.65 8.78
N GLY A 161 -20.01 -8.69 8.92
CA GLY A 161 -20.60 -8.30 10.20
C GLY A 161 -21.47 -9.37 10.86
N PRO A 162 -21.98 -9.12 12.09
CA PRO A 162 -22.04 -7.81 12.74
C PRO A 162 -20.76 -7.44 13.52
N TYR A 163 -20.32 -6.19 13.36
CA TYR A 163 -19.34 -5.58 14.27
C TYR A 163 -20.02 -5.34 15.63
N ARG A 164 -19.38 -5.78 16.73
CA ARG A 164 -19.85 -5.45 18.08
C ARG A 164 -19.27 -4.08 18.46
N GLU A 165 -20.12 -3.07 18.50
CA GLU A 165 -19.74 -1.71 18.89
C GLU A 165 -19.63 -1.57 20.43
N ASP A 166 -20.48 -2.28 21.18
CA ASP A 166 -20.49 -2.34 22.65
C ASP A 166 -19.39 -3.25 23.26
N LEU A 167 -18.13 -3.07 22.86
CA LEU A 167 -16.99 -3.80 23.44
C LEU A 167 -16.39 -3.03 24.62
N LEU A 168 -16.18 -3.74 25.73
CA LEU A 168 -15.51 -3.19 26.92
C LEU A 168 -14.02 -2.92 26.62
N PRO A 169 -13.36 -1.95 27.26
CA PRO A 169 -11.98 -1.55 26.91
C PRO A 169 -10.90 -2.64 26.96
N PHE A 170 -11.16 -3.77 27.61
CA PHE A 170 -10.29 -4.96 27.67
C PHE A 170 -10.64 -6.06 26.65
N GLN A 171 -11.81 -5.99 26.00
CA GLN A 171 -12.23 -6.91 24.95
C GLN A 171 -11.66 -6.47 23.60
N ARG A 172 -11.36 -7.43 22.73
CA ARG A 172 -10.84 -7.21 21.37
C ARG A 172 -11.51 -8.18 20.41
N GLN A 173 -11.71 -7.76 19.17
CA GLN A 173 -12.09 -8.64 18.07
C GLN A 173 -10.82 -9.33 17.52
N VAL A 174 -10.99 -10.46 16.83
CA VAL A 174 -9.84 -11.23 16.32
C VAL A 174 -9.00 -10.40 15.33
N HIS A 175 -9.61 -9.49 14.57
CA HIS A 175 -8.89 -8.60 13.64
C HIS A 175 -8.04 -7.51 14.32
N ASP A 176 -8.33 -7.13 15.57
CA ASP A 176 -7.57 -6.09 16.30
C ASP A 176 -6.10 -6.48 16.54
N PHE A 177 -5.79 -7.77 16.47
CA PHE A 177 -4.45 -8.33 16.63
C PHE A 177 -3.61 -8.32 15.33
N PHE A 178 -4.20 -7.99 14.18
CA PHE A 178 -3.58 -8.14 12.85
C PHE A 178 -3.60 -6.84 12.03
N LEU A 179 -2.95 -6.86 10.87
CA LEU A 179 -2.94 -5.75 9.91
C LEU A 179 -4.38 -5.35 9.47
N PRO A 180 -4.80 -4.09 9.67
CA PRO A 180 -6.11 -3.59 9.26
C PRO A 180 -6.36 -3.83 7.78
N ASP A 181 -7.58 -4.27 7.45
CA ASP A 181 -7.91 -4.83 6.14
C ASP A 181 -7.60 -3.90 4.96
N LYS A 182 -7.78 -2.58 5.14
CA LYS A 182 -7.44 -1.60 4.11
C LYS A 182 -5.94 -1.55 3.77
N VAL A 183 -5.06 -1.75 4.75
CA VAL A 183 -3.61 -1.79 4.55
C VAL A 183 -3.21 -3.15 3.99
N ARG A 184 -3.78 -4.23 4.54
CA ARG A 184 -3.62 -5.60 4.06
C ARG A 184 -3.97 -5.74 2.58
N GLU A 185 -5.15 -5.28 2.17
CA GLU A 185 -5.62 -5.35 0.78
C GLU A 185 -4.76 -4.50 -0.16
N ASP A 186 -4.42 -3.26 0.21
CA ASP A 186 -3.58 -2.40 -0.63
C ASP A 186 -2.20 -3.02 -0.88
N MET A 187 -1.57 -3.56 0.16
CA MET A 187 -0.29 -4.28 0.04
C MET A 187 -0.42 -5.57 -0.78
N GLN A 188 -1.51 -6.32 -0.61
CA GLN A 188 -1.78 -7.53 -1.41
C GLN A 188 -1.98 -7.22 -2.90
N ARG A 189 -2.76 -6.18 -3.23
CA ARG A 189 -2.96 -5.70 -4.62
C ARG A 189 -1.66 -5.14 -5.22
N LYS A 190 -0.86 -4.40 -4.45
CA LYS A 190 0.48 -3.93 -4.88
C LYS A 190 1.44 -5.10 -5.13
N SER A 191 1.35 -6.18 -4.36
CA SER A 191 2.14 -7.42 -4.54
C SER A 191 1.70 -8.21 -5.78
N GLU A 192 0.39 -8.37 -6.00
CA GLU A 192 -0.16 -8.97 -7.22
C GLU A 192 0.30 -8.20 -8.46
N ALA A 193 0.14 -6.87 -8.47
CA ALA A 193 0.58 -6.02 -9.57
C ALA A 193 2.10 -6.08 -9.82
N LEU A 194 2.91 -6.40 -8.80
CA LEU A 194 4.34 -6.70 -8.96
C LEU A 194 4.56 -8.07 -9.64
N GLN A 195 3.84 -9.11 -9.20
CA GLN A 195 4.00 -10.50 -9.67
C GLN A 195 3.32 -10.81 -11.03
N GLN A 196 2.35 -10.00 -11.46
CA GLN A 196 1.60 -10.18 -12.72
C GLN A 196 2.53 -10.37 -13.93
N VAL A 197 2.31 -11.41 -14.73
CA VAL A 197 3.02 -11.65 -16.00
C VAL A 197 2.02 -11.95 -17.11
N MET A 198 2.46 -11.80 -18.37
CA MET A 198 1.70 -12.25 -19.54
C MET A 198 2.44 -13.43 -20.18
N PRO A 199 2.04 -14.69 -19.93
CA PRO A 199 2.75 -15.87 -20.43
C PRO A 199 2.79 -15.92 -21.97
N ASN A 200 1.65 -15.62 -22.61
CA ASN A 200 1.48 -15.65 -24.06
C ASN A 200 1.64 -14.23 -24.66
N SER A 201 2.64 -13.47 -24.20
CA SER A 201 2.88 -12.10 -24.66
C SER A 201 3.45 -12.08 -26.08
N THR A 202 2.87 -11.24 -26.95
CA THR A 202 3.41 -10.91 -28.28
C THR A 202 4.45 -9.79 -28.23
N LEU A 203 4.76 -9.24 -27.05
CA LEU A 203 5.79 -8.22 -26.88
C LEU A 203 7.19 -8.85 -26.97
N PRO A 204 8.14 -8.21 -27.66
CA PRO A 204 9.51 -8.73 -27.78
C PRO A 204 10.22 -8.71 -26.43
N GLN A 205 11.14 -9.65 -26.23
CA GLN A 205 12.10 -9.61 -25.13
C GLN A 205 13.19 -8.57 -25.43
N LEU A 206 13.81 -8.03 -24.38
CA LEU A 206 14.91 -7.07 -24.46
C LEU A 206 16.15 -7.65 -23.79
N ASP A 207 17.34 -7.32 -24.31
CA ASP A 207 18.63 -7.95 -23.94
C ASP A 207 18.92 -8.01 -22.43
N ASN A 208 18.33 -7.12 -21.64
CA ASN A 208 18.48 -7.04 -20.18
C ASN A 208 17.13 -7.14 -19.41
N TYR A 209 15.99 -7.24 -20.10
CA TYR A 209 14.65 -7.16 -19.50
C TYR A 209 13.64 -8.12 -20.16
N TYR A 210 12.92 -8.87 -19.33
CA TYR A 210 11.95 -9.88 -19.74
C TYR A 210 10.59 -9.69 -19.04
N SER A 211 9.60 -10.50 -19.41
CA SER A 211 8.22 -10.44 -18.88
C SER A 211 7.60 -9.03 -18.96
N LEU A 212 7.68 -8.41 -20.14
CA LEU A 212 7.08 -7.11 -20.39
C LEU A 212 5.54 -7.18 -20.26
N VAL A 213 4.97 -6.31 -19.43
CA VAL A 213 3.52 -6.12 -19.24
C VAL A 213 3.20 -4.64 -19.47
N PRO A 214 2.29 -4.26 -20.39
CA PRO A 214 1.92 -2.86 -20.60
C PRO A 214 1.17 -2.32 -19.38
N LEU A 215 1.43 -1.06 -19.03
CA LEU A 215 0.80 -0.35 -17.90
C LEU A 215 -0.20 0.73 -18.36
N ASP A 216 -0.13 1.16 -19.63
CA ASP A 216 -1.06 2.15 -20.16
C ASP A 216 -2.46 1.54 -20.36
N THR A 217 -3.44 2.02 -19.59
CA THR A 217 -4.85 1.58 -19.65
C THR A 217 -5.61 2.08 -20.88
N SER A 218 -4.97 2.89 -21.73
CA SER A 218 -5.61 3.54 -22.88
C SER A 218 -4.73 3.49 -24.12
N HIS A 219 -5.20 2.83 -25.18
CA HIS A 219 -4.51 2.77 -26.48
C HIS A 219 -4.52 4.10 -27.27
N ARG A 220 -4.85 5.24 -26.63
CA ARG A 220 -4.83 6.56 -27.25
C ARG A 220 -3.39 7.05 -27.44
N LYS A 221 -2.83 6.82 -28.63
CA LYS A 221 -1.54 7.42 -29.04
C LYS A 221 -1.60 8.95 -28.89
N SER A 222 -0.89 9.48 -27.90
CA SER A 222 -0.65 10.91 -27.74
C SER A 222 0.84 11.20 -27.73
N SER A 223 1.24 12.20 -28.51
CA SER A 223 2.61 12.72 -28.58
C SER A 223 2.78 14.07 -27.87
N SER A 224 1.71 14.62 -27.27
CA SER A 224 1.61 16.05 -26.92
C SER A 224 2.64 16.59 -25.93
N VAL A 225 3.27 15.73 -25.11
CA VAL A 225 4.21 16.13 -24.06
C VAL A 225 5.68 15.99 -24.48
N PHE A 226 5.99 15.10 -25.42
CA PHE A 226 7.37 14.74 -25.78
C PHE A 226 7.66 14.77 -27.29
N GLY A 227 6.68 15.05 -28.14
CA GLY A 227 6.78 14.92 -29.60
C GLY A 227 6.66 13.48 -30.12
N TYR A 228 6.88 12.47 -29.27
CA TYR A 228 6.80 11.04 -29.60
C TYR A 228 5.61 10.36 -28.92
N THR A 229 5.03 9.35 -29.57
CA THR A 229 4.10 8.43 -28.88
C THR A 229 4.87 7.67 -27.82
N THR A 230 4.40 7.70 -26.56
CA THR A 230 5.04 6.95 -25.47
C THR A 230 4.20 5.80 -24.96
N TRP A 231 4.88 4.72 -24.61
CA TRP A 231 4.31 3.56 -23.92
C TRP A 231 5.06 3.31 -22.61
N VAL A 232 4.40 2.69 -21.64
CA VAL A 232 4.96 2.32 -20.34
C VAL A 232 4.75 0.83 -20.11
N TYR A 233 5.83 0.12 -19.81
CA TYR A 233 5.80 -1.31 -19.50
C TYR A 233 6.41 -1.56 -18.13
N LYS A 234 5.85 -2.52 -17.40
CA LYS A 234 6.54 -3.21 -16.31
C LYS A 234 7.43 -4.30 -16.92
N ALA A 235 8.66 -4.46 -16.45
CA ALA A 235 9.54 -5.57 -16.86
C ALA A 235 10.48 -5.98 -15.74
N THR A 236 10.95 -7.23 -15.76
CA THR A 236 11.92 -7.76 -14.79
C THR A 236 13.32 -7.74 -15.38
N SER A 237 14.32 -7.26 -14.64
CA SER A 237 15.71 -7.25 -15.10
C SER A 237 16.40 -8.59 -14.90
N ILE A 238 17.04 -9.10 -15.95
CA ILE A 238 17.81 -10.35 -15.94
C ILE A 238 18.97 -10.26 -14.92
N LYS A 239 19.57 -9.07 -14.74
CA LYS A 239 20.78 -8.88 -13.93
C LYS A 239 20.57 -9.01 -12.42
N ASN A 240 19.37 -8.72 -11.91
CA ASN A 240 19.12 -8.63 -10.46
C ASN A 240 17.72 -9.11 -10.01
N GLY A 241 16.88 -9.61 -10.92
CA GLY A 241 15.53 -10.08 -10.62
C GLY A 241 14.54 -8.99 -10.17
N ARG A 242 14.93 -7.71 -10.19
CA ARG A 242 14.06 -6.59 -9.77
C ARG A 242 13.18 -6.14 -10.93
N THR A 243 11.98 -5.71 -10.57
CA THR A 243 11.00 -5.14 -11.51
C THR A 243 11.21 -3.64 -11.67
N TYR A 244 11.19 -3.18 -12.92
CA TYR A 244 11.40 -1.79 -13.32
C TYR A 244 10.25 -1.28 -14.20
N CYS A 245 10.08 0.04 -14.21
CA CYS A 245 9.25 0.75 -15.15
C CYS A 245 10.09 1.10 -16.39
N LEU A 246 9.63 0.67 -17.57
CA LEU A 246 10.27 0.90 -18.86
C LEU A 246 9.40 1.84 -19.70
N ARG A 247 9.80 3.10 -19.83
CA ARG A 247 9.10 4.08 -20.68
C ARG A 247 9.73 4.12 -22.07
N ARG A 248 8.98 3.68 -23.07
CA ARG A 248 9.33 3.69 -24.50
C ARG A 248 8.91 5.00 -25.15
N LEU A 249 9.74 5.55 -26.03
CA LEU A 249 9.40 6.53 -27.06
C LEU A 249 9.43 5.80 -28.42
N GLU A 250 8.26 5.65 -29.03
CA GLU A 250 8.06 5.00 -30.34
C GLU A 250 8.64 5.88 -31.46
N GLY A 251 9.42 5.29 -32.38
CA GLY A 251 10.01 5.98 -33.53
C GLY A 251 11.22 6.89 -33.24
N PHE A 252 11.70 6.99 -32.00
CA PHE A 252 12.87 7.81 -31.66
C PHE A 252 14.15 7.32 -32.36
N ARG A 253 14.80 8.20 -33.14
CA ARG A 253 16.09 7.95 -33.79
C ARG A 253 17.19 8.73 -33.09
N LEU A 254 18.13 8.02 -32.46
CA LEU A 254 19.28 8.62 -31.81
C LEU A 254 20.25 9.20 -32.85
N THR A 255 20.37 10.52 -32.88
CA THR A 255 21.36 11.27 -33.67
C THR A 255 22.72 11.36 -32.97
N ASN A 256 22.72 11.40 -31.64
CA ASN A 256 23.86 11.83 -30.84
C ASN A 256 23.94 11.01 -29.54
N GLU A 257 24.94 10.14 -29.40
CA GLU A 257 25.10 9.31 -28.19
C GLU A 257 25.22 10.11 -26.90
N HIS A 258 25.75 11.35 -26.96
CA HIS A 258 25.89 12.19 -25.77
C HIS A 258 24.54 12.57 -25.15
N ALA A 259 23.45 12.54 -25.93
CA ALA A 259 22.09 12.70 -25.44
C ALA A 259 21.74 11.63 -24.39
N ILE A 260 21.98 10.35 -24.67
CA ILE A 260 21.76 9.26 -23.69
C ILE A 260 22.74 9.35 -22.52
N ARG A 261 23.98 9.80 -22.76
CA ARG A 261 24.98 9.95 -21.69
C ARG A 261 24.54 10.98 -20.63
N SER A 262 23.71 11.98 -20.97
CA SER A 262 23.14 12.94 -20.00
C SER A 262 22.30 12.30 -18.89
N VAL A 263 21.65 11.15 -19.16
CA VAL A 263 20.82 10.42 -18.19
C VAL A 263 21.63 9.93 -16.99
N LYS A 264 22.97 9.80 -17.13
CA LYS A 264 23.86 9.44 -16.01
C LYS A 264 23.89 10.47 -14.90
N GLU A 265 23.67 11.76 -15.20
CA GLU A 265 23.64 12.82 -14.19
C GLU A 265 22.45 12.68 -13.25
N TRP A 266 21.31 12.20 -13.77
CA TRP A 266 20.11 11.94 -12.98
C TRP A 266 20.26 10.80 -11.98
N ARG A 267 21.25 9.90 -12.16
CA ARG A 267 21.60 8.88 -11.16
C ARG A 267 22.17 9.47 -9.85
N ARG A 268 22.58 10.74 -9.86
CA ARG A 268 23.02 11.48 -8.66
C ARG A 268 21.87 12.01 -7.82
N LEU A 269 20.64 12.00 -8.34
CA LEU A 269 19.45 12.55 -7.70
C LEU A 269 18.75 11.51 -6.82
N LEU A 270 18.82 11.70 -5.50
CA LEU A 270 18.08 10.91 -4.51
C LEU A 270 17.04 11.81 -3.83
N ASN A 271 15.78 11.71 -4.26
CA ASN A 271 14.67 12.50 -3.70
C ASN A 271 13.36 11.69 -3.71
N GLY A 272 12.63 11.67 -2.59
CA GLY A 272 11.40 10.87 -2.43
C GLY A 272 10.20 11.29 -3.29
N ASN A 273 10.28 12.44 -3.95
CA ASN A 273 9.27 13.01 -4.85
C ASN A 273 9.72 13.01 -6.33
N VAL A 274 10.76 12.26 -6.68
CA VAL A 274 11.15 11.97 -8.07
C VAL A 274 11.24 10.45 -8.24
N VAL A 275 10.81 9.92 -9.38
CA VAL A 275 11.03 8.50 -9.70
C VAL A 275 12.49 8.32 -10.12
N THR A 276 13.25 7.49 -9.42
CA THR A 276 14.67 7.25 -9.72
C THR A 276 14.84 6.74 -11.15
N ILE A 277 15.80 7.32 -11.87
CA ILE A 277 16.14 6.93 -13.25
C ILE A 277 17.43 6.11 -13.21
N HIS A 278 17.36 4.86 -13.65
CA HIS A 278 18.47 3.92 -13.61
C HIS A 278 19.28 3.95 -14.91
N ASP A 279 18.61 3.97 -16.06
CA ASP A 279 19.30 3.93 -17.35
C ASP A 279 18.46 4.47 -18.51
N ALA A 280 19.09 4.66 -19.67
CA ALA A 280 18.39 4.79 -20.95
C ALA A 280 19.15 4.09 -22.08
N PHE A 281 18.43 3.47 -23.00
CA PHE A 281 19.00 2.71 -24.11
C PHE A 281 18.08 2.72 -25.33
N THR A 282 18.64 2.56 -26.52
CA THR A 282 17.86 2.34 -27.75
C THR A 282 17.80 0.88 -28.14
N THR A 283 16.70 0.46 -28.77
CA THR A 283 16.53 -0.89 -29.31
C THR A 283 15.78 -0.86 -30.64
N ARG A 284 15.85 -1.97 -31.39
CA ARG A 284 15.00 -2.25 -32.56
C ARG A 284 14.12 -3.49 -32.41
N ALA A 285 14.07 -4.08 -31.21
CA ALA A 285 13.29 -5.30 -30.94
C ALA A 285 11.78 -5.16 -31.21
N PHE A 286 11.25 -3.92 -31.16
CA PHE A 286 9.85 -3.59 -31.46
C PHE A 286 9.57 -3.29 -32.94
N GLY A 287 10.51 -3.55 -33.85
CA GLY A 287 10.38 -3.31 -35.30
C GLY A 287 10.59 -1.86 -35.74
N ASP A 288 10.64 -0.91 -34.81
CA ASP A 288 10.98 0.50 -35.04
C ASP A 288 12.36 0.85 -34.45
N SER A 289 12.77 2.12 -34.54
CA SER A 289 13.81 2.64 -33.64
C SER A 289 13.12 3.18 -32.40
N SER A 290 13.38 2.59 -31.24
CA SER A 290 12.78 2.97 -29.96
C SER A 290 13.83 3.40 -28.96
N LEU A 291 13.54 4.45 -28.17
CA LEU A 291 14.31 4.84 -26.98
C LEU A 291 13.55 4.41 -25.73
N PHE A 292 14.24 3.79 -24.78
CA PHE A 292 13.72 3.36 -23.48
C PHE A 292 14.40 4.10 -22.34
N PHE A 293 13.62 4.51 -21.34
CA PHE A 293 14.08 4.95 -20.03
C PHE A 293 13.72 3.91 -18.98
N VAL A 294 14.68 3.54 -18.14
CA VAL A 294 14.53 2.60 -17.01
C VAL A 294 14.34 3.39 -15.73
N GLN A 295 13.22 3.17 -15.06
CA GLN A 295 12.78 3.91 -13.87
C GLN A 295 12.35 2.94 -12.76
N ASP A 296 12.33 3.40 -11.50
CA ASP A 296 11.71 2.62 -10.41
C ASP A 296 10.24 2.29 -10.73
N TYR A 297 9.84 1.05 -10.47
CA TYR A 297 8.44 0.64 -10.57
C TYR A 297 7.68 0.96 -9.28
N HIS A 298 6.53 1.61 -9.41
CA HIS A 298 5.61 1.86 -8.31
C HIS A 298 4.27 1.18 -8.63
N PRO A 299 3.98 0.00 -8.03
CA PRO A 299 2.77 -0.76 -8.34
C PRO A 299 1.49 0.05 -8.12
N LEU A 300 0.53 -0.10 -9.04
CA LEU A 300 -0.79 0.55 -9.00
C LEU A 300 -0.79 2.10 -8.93
N SER A 301 0.35 2.75 -9.21
CA SER A 301 0.41 4.22 -9.23
C SER A 301 -0.47 4.80 -10.33
N LYS A 302 -1.16 5.91 -10.03
CA LYS A 302 -2.02 6.64 -10.98
C LYS A 302 -1.47 8.05 -11.20
N THR A 303 -1.62 8.59 -12.40
CA THR A 303 -1.28 9.98 -12.69
C THR A 303 -2.22 10.96 -11.95
N LEU A 304 -1.78 12.20 -11.70
CA LEU A 304 -2.67 13.24 -11.17
C LEU A 304 -3.84 13.54 -12.13
N ALA A 305 -3.65 13.36 -13.44
CA ALA A 305 -4.73 13.40 -14.42
C ALA A 305 -5.78 12.30 -14.17
N GLU A 306 -5.34 11.06 -13.91
CA GLU A 306 -6.27 9.97 -13.60
C GLU A 306 -6.98 10.19 -12.26
N VAL A 307 -6.29 10.69 -11.23
CA VAL A 307 -6.91 10.90 -9.91
C VAL A 307 -7.93 12.04 -9.89
N HIS A 308 -7.69 13.14 -10.61
CA HIS A 308 -8.53 14.35 -10.53
C HIS A 308 -9.40 14.63 -11.76
N PHE A 309 -9.10 14.05 -12.94
CA PHE A 309 -9.82 14.32 -14.19
C PHE A 309 -10.59 13.12 -14.77
N SER A 310 -10.35 11.87 -14.34
CA SER A 310 -10.89 10.67 -15.03
C SER A 310 -12.40 10.39 -14.86
N ASN A 311 -13.19 11.37 -14.43
CA ASN A 311 -14.65 11.23 -14.24
C ASN A 311 -15.42 11.30 -15.58
N SER A 312 -14.94 10.55 -16.57
CA SER A 312 -15.44 10.45 -17.95
C SER A 312 -15.38 9.01 -18.50
N GLY A 313 -15.44 8.01 -17.61
CA GLY A 313 -15.67 6.62 -18.01
C GLY A 313 -17.04 6.44 -18.70
N PRO A 314 -17.17 5.50 -19.65
CA PRO A 314 -18.33 5.42 -20.55
C PRO A 314 -19.67 5.07 -19.87
N ALA A 315 -19.65 4.66 -18.60
CA ALA A 315 -20.86 4.42 -17.80
C ALA A 315 -21.42 5.69 -17.13
N SER A 316 -20.71 6.82 -17.14
CA SER A 316 -21.18 8.07 -16.53
C SER A 316 -22.11 8.84 -17.47
N THR A 317 -23.39 8.45 -17.49
CA THR A 317 -24.47 9.19 -18.18
C THR A 317 -24.77 10.55 -17.51
N ASN A 318 -24.30 10.76 -16.27
CA ASN A 318 -24.47 12.00 -15.52
C ASN A 318 -23.57 13.14 -16.03
N ARG A 319 -24.08 13.88 -17.02
CA ARG A 319 -23.56 15.19 -17.46
C ARG A 319 -23.53 16.27 -16.36
N PHE A 320 -24.06 15.98 -15.17
CA PHE A 320 -24.16 16.86 -14.01
C PHE A 320 -23.35 16.39 -12.78
N ALA A 321 -22.39 15.49 -12.95
CA ALA A 321 -21.45 15.13 -11.88
C ALA A 321 -20.58 16.35 -11.51
N SER A 322 -20.98 17.10 -10.48
CA SER A 322 -20.28 18.29 -10.00
C SER A 322 -18.86 17.92 -9.57
N LYS A 323 -17.86 18.36 -10.35
CA LYS A 323 -16.46 18.16 -10.01
C LYS A 323 -16.13 18.98 -8.76
N HIS A 324 -16.03 18.31 -7.62
CA HIS A 324 -15.61 18.95 -6.38
C HIS A 324 -14.18 19.49 -6.54
N PRO A 325 -13.89 20.73 -6.11
CA PRO A 325 -12.55 21.28 -6.15
C PRO A 325 -11.60 20.46 -5.26
N VAL A 326 -10.34 20.32 -5.68
CA VAL A 326 -9.32 19.61 -4.90
C VAL A 326 -9.13 20.36 -3.57
N ALA A 327 -9.25 19.69 -2.43
CA ALA A 327 -9.14 20.34 -1.12
C ALA A 327 -7.78 21.07 -0.97
N GLU A 328 -7.78 22.28 -0.40
CA GLU A 328 -6.58 23.14 -0.43
C GLU A 328 -5.38 22.53 0.31
N ASN A 329 -5.62 21.78 1.39
CA ASN A 329 -4.57 21.03 2.09
C ASN A 329 -3.91 19.94 1.24
N VAL A 330 -4.66 19.35 0.29
CA VAL A 330 -4.12 18.39 -0.69
C VAL A 330 -3.29 19.13 -1.75
N LEU A 331 -3.74 20.31 -2.20
CA LEU A 331 -2.94 21.15 -3.10
C LEU A 331 -1.63 21.61 -2.44
N TRP A 332 -1.67 22.10 -1.19
CA TRP A 332 -0.46 22.46 -0.45
C TRP A 332 0.48 21.26 -0.24
N GLY A 333 -0.06 20.07 0.05
CA GLY A 333 0.72 18.84 0.12
C GLY A 333 1.40 18.48 -1.21
N TYR A 334 0.75 18.69 -2.36
CA TYR A 334 1.37 18.52 -3.68
C TYR A 334 2.43 19.60 -3.97
N ILE A 335 2.12 20.86 -3.66
CA ILE A 335 3.02 22.00 -3.83
C ILE A 335 4.33 21.78 -3.05
N SER A 336 4.25 21.41 -1.77
CA SER A 336 5.43 21.13 -0.96
C SER A 336 6.27 19.96 -1.48
N GLN A 337 5.63 18.91 -2.00
CA GLN A 337 6.33 17.76 -2.61
C GLN A 337 7.02 18.10 -3.94
N ILE A 338 6.38 18.91 -4.80
CA ILE A 338 6.97 19.37 -6.06
C ILE A 338 8.11 20.36 -5.78
N ALA A 339 7.95 21.25 -4.80
CA ALA A 339 9.02 22.17 -4.37
C ALA A 339 10.24 21.41 -3.84
N ASN A 340 10.02 20.36 -3.04
CA ASN A 340 11.09 19.45 -2.58
C ASN A 340 11.81 18.77 -3.75
N ALA A 341 11.08 18.27 -4.74
CA ALA A 341 11.66 17.69 -5.96
C ALA A 341 12.50 18.72 -6.75
N LEU A 342 11.92 19.88 -7.05
CA LEU A 342 12.59 20.95 -7.79
C LEU A 342 13.86 21.45 -7.10
N LYS A 343 13.84 21.59 -5.76
CA LYS A 343 15.05 21.96 -4.99
C LYS A 343 16.20 20.99 -5.24
N SER A 344 15.95 19.68 -5.12
CA SER A 344 16.99 18.67 -5.34
C SER A 344 17.45 18.60 -6.80
N ILE A 345 16.56 18.84 -7.77
CA ILE A 345 16.90 18.88 -9.19
C ILE A 345 17.78 20.10 -9.51
N HIS A 346 17.34 21.30 -9.11
CA HIS A 346 18.05 22.55 -9.39
C HIS A 346 19.42 22.62 -8.70
N ALA A 347 19.53 22.10 -7.47
CA ALA A 347 20.79 22.01 -6.74
C ALA A 347 21.85 21.09 -7.38
N LEU A 348 21.45 20.17 -8.27
CA LEU A 348 22.37 19.34 -9.05
C LEU A 348 22.70 19.93 -10.44
N ASN A 349 22.29 21.18 -10.69
CA ASN A 349 22.34 21.88 -11.97
C ASN A 349 21.55 21.18 -13.09
N LEU A 350 20.37 20.65 -12.73
CA LEU A 350 19.39 20.04 -13.64
C LEU A 350 18.08 20.85 -13.64
N ALA A 351 17.13 20.50 -14.52
CA ALA A 351 15.78 21.06 -14.58
C ALA A 351 14.76 19.92 -14.77
N ALA A 352 13.54 20.05 -14.25
CA ALA A 352 12.54 18.99 -14.32
C ALA A 352 11.90 18.88 -15.72
N ARG A 353 11.70 20.03 -16.38
CA ARG A 353 11.23 20.27 -17.76
C ARG A 353 9.84 19.73 -18.11
N CYS A 354 9.27 18.83 -17.30
CA CYS A 354 7.97 18.21 -17.53
C CYS A 354 7.18 18.10 -16.21
N LEU A 355 6.48 19.17 -15.85
CA LEU A 355 5.55 19.23 -14.70
C LEU A 355 4.08 19.14 -15.17
N ASP A 356 3.75 18.05 -15.88
CA ASP A 356 2.40 17.78 -16.38
C ASP A 356 1.68 16.73 -15.51
N MET A 357 0.39 16.93 -15.24
CA MET A 357 -0.40 16.01 -14.40
C MET A 357 -0.51 14.58 -14.94
N SER A 358 -0.36 14.36 -16.25
CA SER A 358 -0.31 13.02 -16.86
C SER A 358 1.08 12.36 -16.75
N LYS A 359 2.02 13.02 -16.06
CA LYS A 359 3.43 12.62 -15.86
C LYS A 359 3.91 12.73 -14.41
N ILE A 360 3.06 13.25 -13.52
CA ILE A 360 3.24 13.18 -12.06
C ILE A 360 2.33 12.07 -11.54
N ILE A 361 2.90 11.11 -10.82
CA ILE A 361 2.19 9.93 -10.32
C ILE A 361 1.96 10.00 -8.81
N VAL A 362 0.75 9.69 -8.40
CA VAL A 362 0.36 9.33 -7.03
C VAL A 362 0.71 7.85 -6.84
N THR A 363 1.61 7.55 -5.91
CA THR A 363 1.98 6.15 -5.58
C THR A 363 1.25 5.63 -4.34
N ASP A 364 0.82 6.55 -3.49
CA ASP A 364 0.19 6.26 -2.20
C ASP A 364 -0.66 7.45 -1.74
N LYS A 365 -1.36 7.33 -0.62
CA LYS A 365 -2.25 8.38 -0.08
C LYS A 365 -1.52 9.74 0.01
N ASN A 366 -1.96 10.70 -0.81
CA ASN A 366 -1.38 12.05 -0.92
C ASN A 366 0.11 12.12 -1.35
N ARG A 367 0.73 11.01 -1.78
CA ARG A 367 2.18 10.93 -2.04
C ARG A 367 2.50 10.91 -3.53
N ILE A 368 3.13 11.96 -4.03
CA ILE A 368 3.41 12.18 -5.46
C ILE A 368 4.89 12.11 -5.83
N ARG A 369 5.17 11.70 -7.08
CA ARG A 369 6.50 11.74 -7.70
C ARG A 369 6.46 12.25 -9.15
N LEU A 370 7.50 13.01 -9.54
CA LEU A 370 7.76 13.34 -10.94
C LEU A 370 8.28 12.08 -11.69
N SER A 371 7.57 11.63 -12.74
CA SER A 371 7.92 10.39 -13.48
C SER A 371 8.49 10.62 -14.90
N ALA A 372 8.72 11.88 -15.28
CA ALA A 372 9.14 12.28 -16.64
C ALA A 372 10.43 13.09 -16.72
N CYS A 373 11.18 13.18 -15.61
CA CYS A 373 12.51 13.77 -15.59
C CYS A 373 13.47 13.10 -16.60
N SER A 374 14.53 13.80 -17.01
CA SER A 374 15.53 13.39 -18.02
C SER A 374 15.03 13.16 -19.45
N ILE A 375 13.75 12.84 -19.69
CA ILE A 375 13.23 12.51 -21.03
C ILE A 375 13.51 13.64 -22.03
N LEU A 376 13.21 14.87 -21.64
CA LEU A 376 13.43 16.07 -22.48
C LEU A 376 14.91 16.47 -22.59
N ASP A 377 15.80 15.94 -21.73
CA ASP A 377 17.25 16.16 -21.85
C ASP A 377 17.84 15.32 -22.99
N VAL A 378 17.30 14.12 -23.23
CA VAL A 378 17.67 13.31 -24.40
C VAL A 378 16.94 13.82 -25.66
N VAL A 379 15.63 14.10 -25.56
CA VAL A 379 14.80 14.48 -26.71
C VAL A 379 15.14 15.86 -27.28
N HIS A 380 15.47 16.83 -26.42
CA HIS A 380 15.87 18.19 -26.83
C HIS A 380 17.35 18.47 -26.55
N PHE A 381 18.21 17.44 -26.63
CA PHE A 381 19.64 17.56 -26.31
C PHE A 381 20.36 18.60 -27.18
N ASP A 382 20.20 18.53 -28.50
CA ASP A 382 20.90 19.38 -29.45
C ASP A 382 20.44 20.85 -29.42
N ALA A 383 19.33 21.16 -28.72
CA ALA A 383 18.86 22.54 -28.53
C ALA A 383 19.73 23.38 -27.56
N ARG A 384 20.56 22.74 -26.72
CA ARG A 384 21.61 23.35 -25.88
C ARG A 384 21.22 24.61 -25.08
N ARG A 385 19.93 24.73 -24.70
CA ARG A 385 19.43 25.89 -23.93
C ARG A 385 20.13 26.00 -22.58
N PRO A 386 20.43 27.22 -22.09
CA PRO A 386 21.14 27.40 -20.83
C PRO A 386 20.23 26.98 -19.66
N ILE A 387 20.82 26.29 -18.70
CA ILE A 387 20.08 25.62 -17.61
C ILE A 387 19.18 26.56 -16.80
N HIS A 388 19.59 27.81 -16.61
CA HIS A 388 18.82 28.80 -15.84
C HIS A 388 17.47 29.14 -16.51
N GLU A 389 17.38 29.16 -17.84
CA GLU A 389 16.10 29.34 -18.55
C GLU A 389 15.16 28.17 -18.25
N LEU A 390 15.66 26.94 -18.34
CA LEU A 390 14.89 25.73 -18.08
C LEU A 390 14.40 25.67 -16.62
N GLN A 391 15.19 26.20 -15.68
CA GLN A 391 14.80 26.34 -14.27
C GLN A 391 13.77 27.46 -14.03
N GLN A 392 13.75 28.55 -14.82
CA GLN A 392 12.64 29.52 -14.79
C GLN A 392 11.37 28.90 -15.41
N GLU A 393 11.50 28.13 -16.49
CA GLU A 393 10.37 27.42 -17.10
C GLU A 393 9.76 26.37 -16.17
N ASP A 394 10.55 25.68 -15.34
CA ASP A 394 10.04 24.80 -14.28
C ASP A 394 9.06 25.54 -13.35
N LEU A 395 9.38 26.77 -12.92
CA LEU A 395 8.51 27.56 -12.05
C LEU A 395 7.20 27.96 -12.75
N ILE A 396 7.25 28.35 -14.03
CA ILE A 396 6.06 28.70 -14.81
C ILE A 396 5.19 27.45 -15.05
N HIS A 397 5.78 26.30 -15.37
CA HIS A 397 5.06 25.03 -15.51
C HIS A 397 4.44 24.58 -14.17
N PHE A 398 5.12 24.80 -13.04
CA PHE A 398 4.60 24.53 -11.71
C PHE A 398 3.36 25.39 -11.40
N GLY A 399 3.41 26.70 -11.68
CA GLY A 399 2.25 27.58 -11.55
C GLY A 399 1.07 27.13 -12.42
N ARG A 400 1.34 26.76 -13.69
CA ARG A 400 0.32 26.24 -14.62
C ARG A 400 -0.29 24.92 -14.14
N LEU A 401 0.50 24.03 -13.54
CA LEU A 401 0.04 22.76 -12.98
C LEU A 401 -0.89 22.95 -11.78
N ILE A 402 -0.53 23.84 -10.84
CA ILE A 402 -1.40 24.14 -9.68
C ILE A 402 -2.72 24.73 -10.16
N LEU A 403 -2.66 25.70 -11.08
CA LEU A 403 -3.84 26.33 -11.68
C LEU A 403 -4.73 25.31 -12.40
N SER A 404 -4.11 24.38 -13.16
CA SER A 404 -4.78 23.26 -13.83
C SER A 404 -5.56 22.36 -12.87
N LEU A 405 -4.98 22.03 -11.71
CA LEU A 405 -5.64 21.23 -10.67
C LEU A 405 -6.75 22.02 -9.95
N ALA A 406 -6.50 23.29 -9.62
CA ALA A 406 -7.43 24.14 -8.86
C ALA A 406 -8.69 24.54 -9.65
N THR A 407 -8.57 24.86 -10.95
CA THR A 407 -9.73 25.15 -11.82
C THR A 407 -10.28 23.91 -12.53
N ASN A 408 -9.56 22.78 -12.47
CA ASN A 408 -9.80 21.59 -13.29
C ASN A 408 -9.79 21.91 -14.83
N THR A 409 -9.03 22.94 -15.23
CA THR A 409 -8.74 23.23 -16.64
C THR A 409 -7.65 22.27 -17.14
N PRO A 410 -7.84 21.50 -18.23
CA PRO A 410 -6.87 20.51 -18.66
C PRO A 410 -5.56 21.14 -19.18
N PRO A 411 -4.39 20.47 -19.04
CA PRO A 411 -3.08 21.09 -19.29
C PRO A 411 -2.89 21.61 -20.71
N ASN A 412 -3.46 20.93 -21.71
CA ASN A 412 -3.35 21.32 -23.11
C ASN A 412 -3.98 22.69 -23.43
N GLN A 413 -4.92 23.16 -22.59
CA GLN A 413 -5.48 24.52 -22.68
C GLN A 413 -4.61 25.58 -21.96
N LEU A 414 -3.62 25.13 -21.18
CA LEU A 414 -2.72 25.96 -20.35
C LEU A 414 -1.29 26.03 -20.89
N THR A 415 -0.82 25.04 -21.66
CA THR A 415 0.55 24.98 -22.23
C THR A 415 0.89 26.24 -23.05
N ASN A 416 -0.08 26.74 -23.82
CA ASN A 416 0.07 27.92 -24.68
C ASN A 416 -0.81 29.10 -24.22
N ALA A 417 -1.35 29.06 -23.00
CA ALA A 417 -2.21 30.13 -22.49
C ALA A 417 -1.42 31.42 -22.26
N GLU A 418 -1.97 32.53 -22.76
CA GLU A 418 -1.46 33.88 -22.54
C GLU A 418 -1.66 34.35 -21.08
N MET A 419 -0.87 35.34 -20.66
CA MET A 419 -0.95 35.89 -19.30
C MET A 419 -2.34 36.45 -18.94
N THR A 420 -3.10 36.95 -19.92
CA THR A 420 -4.48 37.43 -19.73
C THR A 420 -5.43 36.28 -19.38
N GLN A 421 -5.34 35.14 -20.09
CA GLN A 421 -6.13 33.95 -19.82
C GLN A 421 -5.74 33.33 -18.46
N LEU A 422 -4.44 33.28 -18.15
CA LEU A 422 -3.93 32.78 -16.87
C LEU A 422 -4.45 33.62 -15.69
N LYS A 423 -4.47 34.96 -15.80
CA LYS A 423 -5.07 35.84 -14.79
C LYS A 423 -6.57 35.55 -14.56
N GLY A 424 -7.36 35.43 -15.63
CA GLY A 424 -8.80 35.12 -15.51
C GLY A 424 -9.07 33.77 -14.82
N LEU A 425 -8.21 32.77 -15.02
CA LEU A 425 -8.27 31.50 -14.29
C LEU A 425 -7.84 31.64 -12.82
N CYS A 426 -6.87 32.51 -12.49
CA CYS A 426 -6.55 32.85 -11.10
C CYS A 426 -7.70 33.60 -10.40
N GLU A 427 -8.45 34.44 -11.12
CA GLU A 427 -9.70 35.10 -10.65
C GLU A 427 -10.89 34.14 -10.52
N GLN A 428 -10.82 32.95 -11.10
CA GLN A 428 -11.73 31.84 -10.83
C GLN A 428 -11.27 31.07 -9.57
N MET A 429 -9.97 30.79 -9.46
CA MET A 429 -9.34 30.10 -8.33
C MET A 429 -9.57 30.84 -6.99
N SER A 430 -9.43 32.17 -6.98
CA SER A 430 -9.60 33.03 -5.79
C SER A 430 -11.02 33.08 -5.21
N ARG A 431 -12.01 32.47 -5.88
CA ARG A 431 -13.39 32.33 -5.39
C ARG A 431 -13.62 31.06 -4.55
N ILE A 432 -12.67 30.13 -4.61
CA ILE A 432 -12.75 28.79 -4.00
C ILE A 432 -11.64 28.62 -2.96
N TYR A 433 -10.47 29.18 -3.23
CA TYR A 433 -9.24 28.98 -2.49
C TYR A 433 -8.77 30.24 -1.77
N SER A 434 -7.85 30.07 -0.81
CA SER A 434 -7.24 31.17 -0.07
C SER A 434 -6.51 32.16 -0.98
N LYS A 435 -6.36 33.38 -0.47
CA LYS A 435 -5.49 34.38 -1.12
C LYS A 435 -4.03 33.90 -1.18
N GLU A 436 -3.55 33.18 -0.17
CA GLU A 436 -2.16 32.72 -0.10
C GLU A 436 -1.79 31.83 -1.29
N ILE A 437 -2.60 30.80 -1.59
CA ILE A 437 -2.33 29.91 -2.73
C ILE A 437 -2.55 30.63 -4.07
N THR A 438 -3.49 31.58 -4.15
CA THR A 438 -3.70 32.42 -5.33
C THR A 438 -2.48 33.32 -5.63
N ASP A 439 -1.99 34.05 -4.63
CA ASP A 439 -0.81 34.92 -4.73
C ASP A 439 0.45 34.08 -5.05
N THR A 440 0.55 32.87 -4.48
CA THR A 440 1.63 31.90 -4.75
C THR A 440 1.63 31.43 -6.21
N VAL A 441 0.47 31.10 -6.78
CA VAL A 441 0.34 30.76 -8.21
C VAL A 441 0.65 31.96 -9.10
N MET A 442 0.18 33.16 -8.74
CA MET A 442 0.51 34.39 -9.47
C MET A 442 2.00 34.72 -9.43
N TRP A 443 2.70 34.44 -8.32
CA TRP A 443 4.15 34.56 -8.23
C TRP A 443 4.87 33.57 -9.14
N LEU A 444 4.42 32.31 -9.24
CA LEU A 444 5.00 31.30 -10.13
C LEU A 444 4.79 31.63 -11.62
N LEU A 445 3.61 32.16 -11.97
CA LEU A 445 3.23 32.47 -13.36
C LEU A 445 3.83 33.79 -13.89
N THR A 446 4.19 34.73 -13.01
CA THR A 446 4.75 36.03 -13.41
C THR A 446 6.28 35.94 -13.51
N PRO A 447 6.90 36.17 -14.67
CA PRO A 447 8.37 36.20 -14.80
C PRO A 447 9.04 37.25 -13.91
N ALA A 448 10.35 37.13 -13.71
CA ALA A 448 11.14 38.20 -13.10
C ALA A 448 11.14 39.46 -13.99
N PRO A 449 11.16 40.69 -13.42
CA PRO A 449 11.32 41.91 -14.20
C PRO A 449 12.62 41.91 -15.02
N GLN A 450 12.63 42.57 -16.18
CA GLN A 450 13.84 42.70 -16.99
C GLN A 450 14.94 43.43 -16.20
N GLY A 451 16.11 42.79 -16.07
CA GLY A 451 17.22 43.28 -15.23
C GLY A 451 17.09 43.01 -13.73
N GLY A 452 15.99 42.40 -13.27
CA GLY A 452 15.83 41.93 -11.89
C GLY A 452 16.55 40.61 -11.62
N THR A 453 16.66 40.23 -10.35
CA THR A 453 17.15 38.90 -9.95
C THR A 453 16.20 37.80 -10.43
N PRO A 454 16.69 36.71 -11.07
CA PRO A 454 15.86 35.59 -11.48
C PRO A 454 15.27 34.86 -10.26
N LYS A 455 14.09 34.27 -10.42
CA LYS A 455 13.37 33.62 -9.31
C LYS A 455 14.01 32.29 -8.94
N GLY A 456 14.25 32.07 -7.64
CA GLY A 456 14.84 30.84 -7.13
C GLY A 456 13.81 29.90 -6.51
N ILE A 457 13.96 28.59 -6.69
CA ILE A 457 13.15 27.59 -5.97
C ILE A 457 13.33 27.70 -4.44
N GLU A 458 14.48 28.18 -3.96
CA GLU A 458 14.68 28.47 -2.54
C GLU A 458 13.91 29.70 -2.04
N GLU A 459 13.67 30.69 -2.90
CA GLU A 459 12.83 31.85 -2.58
C GLU A 459 11.37 31.40 -2.42
N PHE A 460 10.89 30.57 -3.34
CA PHE A 460 9.59 29.93 -3.25
C PHE A 460 9.44 29.12 -1.95
N ILE A 461 10.42 28.27 -1.62
CA ILE A 461 10.41 27.45 -0.40
C ILE A 461 10.44 28.30 0.87
N ARG A 462 11.10 29.47 0.87
CA ARG A 462 11.01 30.43 1.99
C ARG A 462 9.60 31.02 2.12
N GLY A 463 8.93 31.29 1.00
CA GLY A 463 7.53 31.75 0.99
C GLY A 463 6.56 30.71 1.55
N ILE A 464 6.68 29.44 1.16
CA ILE A 464 5.76 28.36 1.54
C ILE A 464 6.21 27.55 2.79
N ALA A 465 7.14 28.09 3.59
CA ALA A 465 7.84 27.33 4.64
C ALA A 465 6.92 26.66 5.67
N VAL A 466 5.77 27.27 5.99
CA VAL A 466 4.76 26.71 6.90
C VAL A 466 4.15 25.42 6.33
N HIS A 467 3.80 25.41 5.04
CA HIS A 467 3.25 24.24 4.35
C HIS A 467 4.29 23.13 4.18
N MET A 468 5.57 23.50 4.02
CA MET A 468 6.68 22.53 4.04
C MET A 468 6.79 21.83 5.39
N VAL A 469 6.66 22.56 6.50
CA VAL A 469 6.67 21.99 7.86
C VAL A 469 5.43 21.12 8.11
N ALA A 470 4.23 21.58 7.75
CA ALA A 470 3.00 20.79 7.88
C ALA A 470 3.05 19.51 7.02
N THR A 471 3.65 19.56 5.84
CA THR A 471 3.86 18.37 5.00
C THR A 471 4.88 17.42 5.62
N LEU A 472 5.96 17.92 6.23
CA LEU A 472 6.94 17.09 6.94
C LEU A 472 6.31 16.39 8.15
N ASP A 473 5.53 17.12 8.96
CA ASP A 473 4.81 16.60 10.13
C ASP A 473 3.84 15.46 9.74
N ALA A 474 3.05 15.66 8.67
CA ALA A 474 2.18 14.61 8.13
C ALA A 474 2.96 13.36 7.68
N ASN A 475 4.16 13.51 7.11
CA ASN A 475 5.02 12.38 6.75
C ASN A 475 5.62 11.67 7.97
N LEU A 476 5.88 12.39 9.08
CA LEU A 476 6.32 11.79 10.34
C LEU A 476 5.19 10.96 10.98
N HIS A 477 3.96 11.48 10.98
CA HIS A 477 2.78 10.73 11.42
C HIS A 477 2.50 9.50 10.54
N GLU A 478 2.69 9.56 9.22
CA GLU A 478 2.63 8.38 8.33
C GLU A 478 3.71 7.36 8.73
N ALA A 479 4.95 7.81 8.95
CA ALA A 479 6.07 6.95 9.32
C ALA A 479 5.88 6.26 10.68
N ASP A 480 5.35 6.96 11.69
CA ASP A 480 5.09 6.38 13.01
C ASP A 480 3.85 5.46 13.01
N THR A 481 2.87 5.72 12.15
CA THR A 481 1.79 4.77 11.86
C THR A 481 2.38 3.50 11.25
N LEU A 482 3.15 3.59 10.17
CA LEU A 482 3.78 2.44 9.51
C LEU A 482 4.72 1.65 10.44
N LYS A 483 5.46 2.32 11.32
CA LYS A 483 6.25 1.65 12.38
C LYS A 483 5.36 0.87 13.34
N SER A 484 4.24 1.44 13.78
CA SER A 484 3.33 0.77 14.73
C SER A 484 2.75 -0.52 14.13
N GLU A 485 2.33 -0.46 12.87
CA GLU A 485 1.86 -1.62 12.10
C GLU A 485 2.97 -2.67 11.94
N LEU A 486 4.20 -2.25 11.64
CA LEU A 486 5.35 -3.14 11.50
C LEU A 486 5.74 -3.81 12.83
N HIS A 487 5.58 -3.16 13.99
CA HIS A 487 5.82 -3.80 15.28
C HIS A 487 4.79 -4.91 15.57
N ARG A 488 3.52 -4.73 15.20
CA ARG A 488 2.50 -5.77 15.36
C ARG A 488 2.79 -6.99 14.46
N GLU A 489 3.17 -6.76 13.21
CA GLU A 489 3.55 -7.86 12.30
C GLU A 489 4.91 -8.52 12.65
N LEU A 490 5.82 -7.80 13.32
CA LEU A 490 7.04 -8.38 13.89
C LEU A 490 6.71 -9.45 14.95
N GLU A 491 5.74 -9.18 15.82
CA GLU A 491 5.26 -10.16 16.80
C GLU A 491 4.56 -11.35 16.12
N ASN A 492 3.71 -11.12 15.10
CA ASN A 492 3.13 -12.20 14.30
C ASN A 492 4.21 -13.11 13.69
N GLY A 493 5.30 -12.53 13.18
CA GLY A 493 6.46 -13.28 12.70
C GLY A 493 7.21 -14.06 13.80
N ARG A 494 7.17 -13.63 15.06
CA ARG A 494 7.72 -14.36 16.21
C ARG A 494 6.80 -15.53 16.62
N LEU A 495 5.50 -15.25 16.72
CA LEU A 495 4.45 -16.22 17.04
C LEU A 495 4.48 -17.42 16.09
N VAL A 496 4.52 -17.17 14.77
CA VAL A 496 4.63 -18.24 13.74
C VAL A 496 5.87 -19.11 13.97
N ARG A 497 7.03 -18.52 14.28
CA ARG A 497 8.26 -19.30 14.55
C ARG A 497 8.17 -20.16 15.81
N ILE A 498 7.40 -19.76 16.82
CA ILE A 498 7.16 -20.56 18.03
C ILE A 498 6.11 -21.65 17.77
N MET A 499 5.03 -21.36 17.05
CA MET A 499 4.03 -22.35 16.63
C MET A 499 4.67 -23.45 15.77
N VAL A 500 5.56 -23.09 14.83
CA VAL A 500 6.32 -24.06 14.03
C VAL A 500 7.21 -24.95 14.91
N LYS A 501 7.90 -24.41 15.93
CA LYS A 501 8.68 -25.24 16.87
C LYS A 501 7.80 -26.20 17.67
N LEU A 502 6.70 -25.71 18.23
CA LEU A 502 5.74 -26.52 18.99
C LEU A 502 5.14 -27.65 18.13
N GLY A 503 4.65 -27.32 16.94
CA GLY A 503 4.15 -28.31 15.96
C GLY A 503 5.22 -29.26 15.41
N SER A 504 6.51 -28.88 15.47
CA SER A 504 7.61 -29.78 15.12
C SER A 504 7.97 -30.79 16.21
N ILE A 505 7.46 -30.64 17.44
CA ILE A 505 7.80 -31.45 18.62
C ILE A 505 6.60 -32.29 19.10
N ASN A 506 5.42 -31.67 19.16
CA ASN A 506 4.19 -32.26 19.70
C ASN A 506 3.64 -33.36 18.76
N GLU A 507 3.13 -34.45 19.34
CA GLU A 507 2.39 -35.53 18.64
C GLU A 507 3.10 -36.09 17.39
N ARG A 508 4.42 -36.29 17.48
CA ARG A 508 5.19 -37.03 16.47
C ARG A 508 4.82 -38.52 16.49
N GLN A 509 4.27 -39.01 15.38
CA GLN A 509 3.85 -40.41 15.21
C GLN A 509 4.97 -41.44 15.51
N GLU A 510 6.23 -41.12 15.19
CA GLU A 510 7.39 -41.98 15.47
C GLU A 510 7.68 -42.17 16.97
N PHE A 511 7.00 -41.41 17.83
CA PHE A 511 7.03 -41.46 19.29
C PHE A 511 5.63 -41.60 19.91
N ASP A 512 4.61 -41.95 19.13
CA ASP A 512 3.27 -42.20 19.65
C ASP A 512 3.29 -43.45 20.56
N GLY A 513 2.64 -43.34 21.71
CA GLY A 513 2.75 -44.31 22.81
C GLY A 513 4.13 -44.43 23.47
N ASP A 514 5.20 -43.78 22.98
CA ASP A 514 6.51 -43.79 23.66
C ASP A 514 6.44 -42.96 24.93
N ARG A 515 6.32 -43.67 26.06
CA ARG A 515 6.22 -43.12 27.40
C ARG A 515 7.47 -42.32 27.81
N ASN A 516 8.59 -42.41 27.09
CA ASN A 516 9.80 -41.60 27.30
C ASN A 516 9.77 -40.25 26.55
N TRP A 517 8.96 -40.12 25.50
CA TRP A 517 8.85 -38.90 24.69
C TRP A 517 7.57 -38.12 24.96
N SER A 518 6.45 -38.80 25.14
CA SER A 518 5.11 -38.19 25.23
C SER A 518 4.58 -38.01 26.66
N GLU A 519 5.02 -38.85 27.61
CA GLU A 519 4.45 -38.92 28.98
C GLU A 519 5.47 -38.61 30.10
N ASN A 520 6.74 -38.36 29.80
CA ASN A 520 7.77 -38.07 30.81
C ASN A 520 8.69 -36.90 30.43
N GLY A 521 9.24 -36.24 31.45
CA GLY A 521 10.31 -35.25 31.33
C GLY A 521 9.90 -33.93 30.65
N GLU A 522 10.89 -33.25 30.06
CA GLU A 522 10.75 -31.90 29.49
C GLU A 522 9.70 -31.81 28.36
N ARG A 523 9.46 -32.91 27.64
CA ARG A 523 8.51 -32.97 26.52
C ARG A 523 7.05 -33.09 26.96
N PHE A 524 6.78 -33.77 28.08
CA PHE A 524 5.45 -33.83 28.69
C PHE A 524 4.94 -32.43 29.07
N MET A 525 5.81 -31.56 29.61
CA MET A 525 5.43 -30.18 29.93
C MET A 525 5.05 -29.36 28.69
N LEU A 526 5.64 -29.64 27.52
CA LEU A 526 5.24 -29.01 26.24
C LEU A 526 3.90 -29.56 25.72
N LYS A 527 3.62 -30.86 25.92
CA LYS A 527 2.32 -31.49 25.63
C LYS A 527 1.20 -30.86 26.45
N LEU A 528 1.41 -30.69 27.77
CA LEU A 528 0.45 -29.99 28.64
C LEU A 528 0.34 -28.50 28.31
N PHE A 529 1.45 -27.84 27.96
CA PHE A 529 1.41 -26.42 27.56
C PHE A 529 0.61 -26.21 26.27
N ARG A 530 0.69 -27.12 25.28
CA ARG A 530 -0.21 -27.08 24.12
C ARG A 530 -1.66 -27.16 24.54
N ASP A 531 -2.03 -28.09 25.42
CA ASP A 531 -3.42 -28.24 25.86
C ASP A 531 -3.91 -26.98 26.59
N TYR A 532 -3.08 -26.40 27.47
CA TYR A 532 -3.34 -25.12 28.14
C TYR A 532 -3.56 -23.93 27.19
N VAL A 533 -2.84 -23.88 26.06
CA VAL A 533 -2.94 -22.77 25.09
C VAL A 533 -4.04 -22.97 24.05
N PHE A 534 -4.17 -24.17 23.49
CA PHE A 534 -4.97 -24.42 22.27
C PHE A 534 -6.22 -25.28 22.50
N HIS A 535 -6.35 -25.95 23.64
CA HIS A 535 -7.49 -26.82 23.96
C HIS A 535 -8.21 -26.32 25.22
N GLN A 536 -8.47 -25.01 25.27
CA GLN A 536 -9.22 -24.38 26.35
C GLN A 536 -10.67 -24.88 26.37
N VAL A 537 -11.25 -24.96 27.58
CA VAL A 537 -12.69 -25.21 27.78
C VAL A 537 -13.28 -24.20 28.77
N ASP A 538 -14.59 -23.96 28.69
CA ASP A 538 -15.35 -23.20 29.67
C ASP A 538 -15.70 -24.05 30.91
N ALA A 539 -16.38 -23.44 31.89
CA ALA A 539 -16.82 -24.13 33.12
C ALA A 539 -17.89 -25.23 32.89
N ASN A 540 -18.39 -25.39 31.66
CA ASN A 540 -19.34 -26.42 31.26
C ASN A 540 -18.68 -27.50 30.37
N GLY A 541 -17.38 -27.37 30.06
CA GLY A 541 -16.65 -28.25 29.15
C GLY A 541 -16.74 -27.89 27.66
N ASN A 542 -17.35 -26.77 27.29
CA ASN A 542 -17.42 -26.32 25.89
C ASN A 542 -16.04 -25.81 25.43
N PRO A 543 -15.57 -26.16 24.21
CA PRO A 543 -14.33 -25.62 23.66
C PRO A 543 -14.33 -24.09 23.55
N VAL A 544 -13.23 -23.46 23.97
CA VAL A 544 -13.01 -22.00 23.91
C VAL A 544 -11.85 -21.68 22.98
N VAL A 545 -12.01 -20.67 22.12
CA VAL A 545 -10.99 -20.20 21.17
C VAL A 545 -10.70 -18.72 21.44
N ASP A 546 -10.02 -18.42 22.56
CA ASP A 546 -9.59 -17.06 22.89
C ASP A 546 -8.23 -16.76 22.23
N MET A 547 -8.26 -16.06 21.09
CA MET A 547 -7.04 -15.66 20.39
C MET A 547 -6.17 -14.70 21.22
N GLY A 548 -6.77 -13.91 22.12
CA GLY A 548 -6.05 -13.07 23.06
C GLY A 548 -5.27 -13.89 24.11
N HIS A 549 -5.85 -14.99 24.60
CA HIS A 549 -5.13 -15.97 25.42
C HIS A 549 -3.98 -16.60 24.64
N ILE A 550 -4.23 -17.13 23.44
CA ILE A 550 -3.22 -17.80 22.60
C ILE A 550 -2.02 -16.88 22.34
N ILE A 551 -2.27 -15.67 21.84
CA ILE A 551 -1.23 -14.66 21.57
C ILE A 551 -0.46 -14.30 22.84
N ARG A 552 -1.16 -14.05 23.96
CA ARG A 552 -0.53 -13.71 25.25
C ARG A 552 0.39 -14.82 25.75
N CYS A 553 -0.03 -16.07 25.68
CA CYS A 553 0.74 -17.22 26.15
C CYS A 553 1.95 -17.50 25.27
N LEU A 554 1.81 -17.41 23.94
CA LEU A 554 2.93 -17.57 23.01
C LEU A 554 3.94 -16.40 23.11
N ASN A 555 3.48 -15.17 23.32
CA ASN A 555 4.37 -14.01 23.56
C ASN A 555 5.13 -14.14 24.90
N ARG A 556 4.47 -14.62 25.96
CA ARG A 556 5.14 -14.92 27.24
C ARG A 556 6.16 -16.06 27.11
N LEU A 557 5.87 -17.08 26.29
CA LEU A 557 6.80 -18.15 25.96
C LEU A 557 8.01 -17.66 25.15
N ASP A 558 7.82 -16.80 24.14
CA ASP A 558 8.95 -16.28 23.34
C ASP A 558 9.77 -15.25 24.11
N ALA A 559 9.17 -14.49 25.03
CA ALA A 559 9.92 -13.71 26.02
C ALA A 559 10.70 -14.66 26.96
N GLY A 560 10.03 -15.67 27.50
CA GLY A 560 10.52 -16.53 28.57
C GLY A 560 10.39 -15.84 29.93
N SER A 561 9.19 -15.34 30.25
CA SER A 561 8.95 -14.62 31.50
C SER A 561 8.93 -15.55 32.72
N ASP A 562 9.24 -14.98 33.89
CA ASP A 562 9.14 -15.64 35.20
C ASP A 562 7.67 -15.77 35.70
N ASP A 563 6.67 -15.38 34.89
CA ASP A 563 5.25 -15.65 35.13
C ASP A 563 5.03 -17.17 35.29
N ARG A 564 4.24 -17.56 36.30
CA ARG A 564 3.87 -18.96 36.54
C ARG A 564 2.49 -19.28 35.97
N ILE A 565 2.35 -20.49 35.43
CA ILE A 565 1.07 -21.09 35.04
C ILE A 565 0.94 -22.48 35.65
N CYS A 566 -0.30 -22.94 35.84
CA CYS A 566 -0.59 -24.33 36.17
C CYS A 566 -0.90 -25.09 34.88
N LEU A 567 -0.26 -26.23 34.70
CA LEU A 567 -0.47 -27.17 33.60
C LEU A 567 -1.03 -28.47 34.17
N THR A 568 -2.26 -28.82 33.77
CA THR A 568 -2.98 -29.99 34.27
C THR A 568 -3.07 -31.07 33.19
N SER A 569 -2.93 -32.34 33.58
CA SER A 569 -3.11 -33.49 32.69
C SER A 569 -4.60 -33.74 32.37
N ARG A 570 -4.86 -34.42 31.25
CA ARG A 570 -6.23 -34.66 30.73
C ARG A 570 -7.10 -35.58 31.60
N ASP A 571 -6.48 -36.31 32.51
CA ASP A 571 -7.11 -37.15 33.54
C ASP A 571 -7.25 -36.42 34.89
N GLU A 572 -6.86 -35.14 34.95
CA GLU A 572 -6.82 -34.25 36.13
C GLU A 572 -5.91 -34.73 37.29
N GLN A 573 -5.23 -35.87 37.16
CA GLN A 573 -4.43 -36.46 38.25
C GLN A 573 -3.09 -35.74 38.50
N THR A 574 -2.54 -35.05 37.50
CA THR A 574 -1.25 -34.34 37.58
C THR A 574 -1.42 -32.85 37.31
N SER A 575 -0.96 -32.01 38.24
CA SER A 575 -0.89 -30.55 38.07
C SER A 575 0.53 -30.06 38.32
N ILE A 576 1.11 -29.33 37.35
CA ILE A 576 2.49 -28.84 37.37
C ILE A 576 2.48 -27.31 37.30
N VAL A 577 3.06 -26.64 38.30
CA VAL A 577 3.28 -25.18 38.25
C VAL A 577 4.65 -24.91 37.66
N VAL A 578 4.70 -24.21 36.52
CA VAL A 578 5.92 -23.96 35.72
C VAL A 578 6.00 -22.50 35.26
N THR A 579 7.20 -21.99 34.97
CA THR A 579 7.36 -20.66 34.35
C THR A 579 7.44 -20.74 32.82
N TYR A 580 7.09 -19.66 32.12
CA TYR A 580 7.31 -19.57 30.67
C TYR A 580 8.79 -19.65 30.30
N LYS A 581 9.68 -19.22 31.20
CA LYS A 581 11.15 -19.32 31.09
C LYS A 581 11.63 -20.77 31.07
N ASP A 582 11.09 -21.63 31.93
CA ASP A 582 11.37 -23.08 31.94
C ASP A 582 10.86 -23.74 30.65
N LEU A 583 9.61 -23.44 30.25
CA LEU A 583 9.02 -23.94 29.01
C LEU A 583 9.83 -23.50 27.76
N LYS A 584 10.34 -22.26 27.73
CA LYS A 584 11.21 -21.74 26.65
C LYS A 584 12.52 -22.51 26.57
N LYS A 585 13.10 -22.88 27.71
CA LYS A 585 14.31 -23.73 27.78
C LYS A 585 14.02 -25.13 27.23
N GLN A 586 12.92 -25.77 27.68
CA GLN A 586 12.51 -27.11 27.26
C GLN A 586 12.16 -27.19 25.77
N LEU A 587 11.46 -26.17 25.24
CA LEU A 587 11.19 -26.01 23.81
C LEU A 587 12.49 -25.94 23.00
N SER A 588 13.46 -25.16 23.48
CA SER A 588 14.74 -24.96 22.80
C SER A 588 15.62 -26.22 22.83
N ALA A 589 15.63 -26.96 23.96
CA ALA A 589 16.30 -28.24 24.08
C ALA A 589 15.68 -29.30 23.15
N SER A 590 14.35 -29.47 23.23
CA SER A 590 13.60 -30.45 22.43
C SER A 590 13.73 -30.19 20.93
N PHE A 591 13.67 -28.94 20.49
CA PHE A 591 13.91 -28.57 19.08
C PHE A 591 15.36 -28.82 18.66
N GLY A 592 16.33 -28.50 19.54
CA GLY A 592 17.74 -28.75 19.30
C GLY A 592 18.08 -30.24 19.15
N ASP A 593 17.41 -31.13 19.88
CA ASP A 593 17.59 -32.58 19.75
C ASP A 593 17.07 -33.11 18.40
N LEU A 594 15.94 -32.61 17.91
CA LEU A 594 15.42 -32.97 16.58
C LEU A 594 16.38 -32.54 15.46
N LEU A 595 16.96 -31.34 15.55
CA LEU A 595 17.99 -30.88 14.60
C LEU A 595 19.26 -31.73 14.64
N LYS A 596 19.69 -32.20 15.83
CA LYS A 596 20.82 -33.14 15.96
C LYS A 596 20.49 -34.51 15.36
N ALA A 597 19.24 -34.97 15.48
CA ALA A 597 18.81 -36.28 14.98
C ALA A 597 18.89 -36.34 13.45
N GLY A 598 18.41 -35.30 12.75
CA GLY A 598 18.49 -35.20 11.28
C GLY A 598 19.91 -35.12 10.71
N ASN A 599 20.89 -34.69 11.52
CA ASN A 599 22.31 -34.64 11.14
C ASN A 599 23.08 -35.96 11.37
N LYS A 600 22.43 -37.02 11.86
CA LYS A 600 23.04 -38.35 11.89
C LYS A 600 22.91 -38.99 10.50
N PRO A 601 24.01 -39.49 9.88
CA PRO A 601 23.87 -40.28 8.65
C PRO A 601 23.01 -41.51 8.94
N ALA A 602 22.19 -41.93 7.98
CA ALA A 602 21.18 -42.98 8.15
C ALA A 602 21.81 -44.38 8.27
N THR A 603 22.39 -44.69 9.43
CA THR A 603 23.06 -45.96 9.76
C THR A 603 22.08 -47.09 10.10
N ARG A 604 21.01 -47.22 9.30
CA ARG A 604 20.16 -48.40 9.14
C ARG A 604 19.59 -48.40 7.73
N GLY A 605 20.07 -49.34 6.90
CA GLY A 605 19.47 -49.56 5.58
C GLY A 605 18.05 -50.11 5.73
N PHE A 606 17.11 -49.56 4.98
CA PHE A 606 15.83 -50.22 4.73
C PHE A 606 16.04 -51.35 3.71
N PRO A 607 15.78 -52.62 4.05
CA PRO A 607 15.54 -53.66 3.05
C PRO A 607 14.11 -53.49 2.50
N GLY A 608 13.88 -52.41 1.74
CA GLY A 608 12.65 -52.25 0.97
C GLY A 608 12.64 -53.27 -0.18
N PRO A 609 11.58 -54.07 -0.37
CA PRO A 609 11.47 -54.93 -1.55
C PRO A 609 11.32 -54.04 -2.80
N ALA A 610 12.10 -54.34 -3.83
CA ALA A 610 12.02 -53.60 -5.09
C ALA A 610 10.87 -54.13 -5.96
N HIS A 611 9.91 -53.26 -6.27
CA HIS A 611 8.91 -53.39 -7.33
C HIS A 611 8.54 -52.00 -7.84
#